data_AF-A0A949NCR5-F1
#
_entry.id   AF-A0A949NCR5-F1
#
_cell.length_a   1.000
_cell.length_b   1.000
_cell.length_c   1.000
_cell.angle_alpha   90.00
_cell.angle_beta   90.00
_cell.angle_gamma   90.00
#
_symmetry.space_group_name_H-M   'P 1'
#
loop_
_entity.id
_entity.type
_entity.pdbx_description
1 polymer ?
#
loop_
_entity_poly.entity_id
_entity_poly.type
_entity_poly.pdbx_seq_one_letter_code
_entity_poly.pdbx_strand_id
1 'polypeptide(L)'
;MNKNKNKWLSLLCDYGLLVVLILIILIVSLLSKEFMTVDNMTNILRQSAVIGIMAIGVTVVILAGHIDLSIGSTVSLAGVIVMSFVNNYKMDWTGMILAILAGGLVGLVNGLIIAVINGRTCDSFIITFGMQTAVAAVALIYSGGKYMSGTGGGVHSLLGKGYLPIFFFLFFAVVLFLVMRYTPFGRTVYFMGANTKAAKMSGVNIKFYTTMLFVIAGVMASTASVILSSRVNAASPTSGKGYELDAIAAVVVGGTSLTGGKGGIFKTVLGVVIIGVLGNALNVMNVTTYPQMIIRGFIIIIAVVLDVSGNKLKNSGVN
;
A
#
# COMPACT_ATOMS: atom_id res chain seq x y z
N MET A 1 14.83 -8.54 -37.87
CA MET A 1 14.66 -8.36 -36.40
C MET A 1 14.27 -9.70 -35.78
N ASN A 2 15.04 -10.15 -34.78
CA ASN A 2 15.14 -11.56 -34.39
C ASN A 2 13.94 -12.01 -33.50
N LYS A 3 13.03 -12.85 -34.03
CA LYS A 3 11.79 -13.31 -33.37
C LYS A 3 12.04 -13.92 -31.98
N ASN A 4 13.20 -14.54 -31.74
CA ASN A 4 13.56 -15.10 -30.43
C ASN A 4 13.87 -14.04 -29.38
N LYS A 5 14.45 -12.89 -29.76
CA LYS A 5 14.75 -11.80 -28.83
C LYS A 5 13.45 -11.23 -28.24
N ASN A 6 12.42 -11.11 -29.08
CA ASN A 6 11.09 -10.65 -28.67
C ASN A 6 10.37 -11.63 -27.74
N LYS A 7 10.61 -12.95 -27.87
CA LYS A 7 10.02 -14.00 -27.02
C LYS A 7 10.66 -14.06 -25.62
N TRP A 8 11.98 -13.87 -25.53
CA TRP A 8 12.67 -13.76 -24.23
C TRP A 8 12.34 -12.44 -23.52
N LEU A 9 12.24 -11.33 -24.27
CA LEU A 9 11.77 -10.05 -23.75
C LEU A 9 10.32 -10.13 -23.26
N SER A 10 9.43 -10.85 -23.98
CA SER A 10 8.05 -11.03 -23.51
C SER A 10 7.96 -11.92 -22.28
N LEU A 11 8.72 -13.03 -22.21
CA LEU A 11 8.76 -13.90 -21.03
C LEU A 11 9.36 -13.21 -19.80
N LEU A 12 10.39 -12.37 -19.98
CA LEU A 12 10.92 -11.51 -18.91
C LEU A 12 9.93 -10.40 -18.51
N CYS A 13 9.09 -9.91 -19.42
CA CYS A 13 8.01 -8.98 -19.06
C CYS A 13 6.86 -9.68 -18.31
N ASP A 14 6.53 -10.93 -18.66
CA ASP A 14 5.40 -11.66 -18.08
C ASP A 14 5.75 -12.34 -16.74
N TYR A 15 6.99 -12.82 -16.58
CA TYR A 15 7.47 -13.51 -15.38
C TYR A 15 8.62 -12.79 -14.67
N GLY A 16 9.04 -11.61 -15.13
CA GLY A 16 10.20 -10.89 -14.58
C GLY A 16 10.10 -10.65 -13.08
N LEU A 17 8.88 -10.45 -12.57
CA LEU A 17 8.64 -10.32 -11.13
C LEU A 17 9.03 -11.56 -10.33
N LEU A 18 8.62 -12.73 -10.82
CA LEU A 18 8.92 -14.01 -10.20
C LEU A 18 10.41 -14.34 -10.32
N VAL A 19 11.03 -14.01 -11.46
CA VAL A 19 12.47 -14.18 -11.66
C VAL A 19 13.27 -13.32 -10.68
N VAL A 20 12.92 -12.03 -10.53
CA VAL A 20 13.56 -11.12 -9.58
C VAL A 20 13.39 -11.64 -8.15
N LEU A 21 12.18 -12.05 -7.76
CA LEU A 21 11.91 -12.63 -6.45
C LEU A 21 12.79 -13.87 -6.16
N ILE A 22 12.83 -14.82 -7.10
CA ILE A 22 13.61 -16.05 -6.96
C ILE A 22 15.10 -15.72 -6.84
N LEU A 23 15.61 -14.79 -7.65
CA LEU A 23 17.01 -14.36 -7.57
C LEU A 23 17.35 -13.75 -6.21
N ILE A 24 16.50 -12.88 -5.67
CA ILE A 24 16.70 -12.28 -4.35
C ILE A 24 16.71 -13.36 -3.27
N ILE A 25 15.74 -14.27 -3.29
CA ILE A 25 15.65 -15.37 -2.32
C ILE A 25 16.92 -16.23 -2.37
N LEU A 26 17.39 -16.60 -3.57
CA LEU A 26 18.59 -17.42 -3.74
C LEU A 26 19.83 -16.70 -3.21
N ILE A 27 20.06 -15.45 -3.62
CA ILE A 27 21.23 -14.67 -3.20
C ILE A 27 21.25 -14.54 -1.68
N VAL A 28 20.13 -14.16 -1.07
CA VAL A 28 20.06 -13.89 0.37
C VAL A 28 20.15 -15.18 1.19
N SER A 29 19.58 -16.28 0.70
CA SER A 29 19.71 -17.60 1.34
C SER A 29 21.16 -18.09 1.36
N LEU A 30 21.95 -17.77 0.33
CA LEU A 30 23.38 -18.09 0.29
C LEU A 30 24.20 -17.18 1.23
N LEU A 31 23.78 -15.93 1.40
CA LEU A 31 24.47 -14.94 2.24
C LEU A 31 24.13 -15.07 3.74
N SER A 32 22.95 -15.60 4.09
CA SER A 32 22.52 -15.72 5.48
C SER A 32 21.68 -16.98 5.73
N LYS A 33 22.16 -17.83 6.65
CA LYS A 33 21.43 -19.01 7.12
C LYS A 33 20.14 -18.63 7.88
N GLU A 34 20.14 -17.48 8.55
CA GLU A 34 18.98 -16.98 9.29
C GLU A 34 17.80 -16.63 8.39
N PHE A 35 18.08 -16.33 7.11
CA PHE A 35 17.04 -15.92 6.17
C PHE A 35 15.96 -17.00 6.00
N MET A 36 16.34 -18.26 5.88
CA MET A 36 15.42 -19.38 5.62
C MET A 36 14.76 -19.96 6.88
N THR A 37 14.96 -19.36 8.05
CA THR A 37 14.33 -19.83 9.30
C THR A 37 12.82 -19.55 9.30
N VAL A 38 12.04 -20.41 9.96
CA VAL A 38 10.58 -20.26 10.07
C VAL A 38 10.22 -18.95 10.78
N ASP A 39 11.02 -18.55 11.77
CA ASP A 39 10.84 -17.29 12.50
C ASP A 39 11.07 -16.08 11.59
N ASN A 40 12.13 -16.10 10.78
CA ASN A 40 12.37 -15.04 9.82
C ASN A 40 11.28 -14.99 8.74
N MET A 41 10.87 -16.14 8.19
CA MET A 41 9.75 -16.21 7.23
C MET A 41 8.45 -15.66 7.82
N THR A 42 8.14 -15.99 9.07
CA THR A 42 6.97 -15.46 9.76
C THR A 42 7.11 -13.95 10.02
N ASN A 43 8.31 -13.45 10.33
CA ASN A 43 8.59 -12.02 10.43
C ASN A 43 8.41 -11.29 9.09
N ILE A 44 8.92 -11.85 7.99
CA ILE A 44 8.74 -11.31 6.63
C ILE A 44 7.25 -11.16 6.35
N LEU A 45 6.47 -12.23 6.54
CA LEU A 45 5.05 -12.22 6.23
C LEU A 45 4.28 -11.24 7.13
N ARG A 46 4.61 -11.15 8.43
CA ARG A 46 4.01 -10.15 9.35
C ARG A 46 4.36 -8.72 8.98
N GLN A 47 5.59 -8.45 8.53
CA GLN A 47 6.01 -7.14 8.08
C GLN A 47 5.32 -6.76 6.78
N SER A 48 5.29 -7.70 5.85
CA SER A 48 4.62 -7.59 4.55
C SER A 48 3.13 -7.40 4.70
N ALA A 49 2.48 -8.00 5.70
CA ALA A 49 1.05 -7.88 5.92
C ALA A 49 0.61 -6.42 6.18
N VAL A 50 1.37 -5.67 7.00
CA VAL A 50 1.07 -4.25 7.27
C VAL A 50 1.15 -3.44 5.98
N ILE A 51 2.25 -3.58 5.23
CA ILE A 51 2.43 -2.91 3.94
C ILE A 51 1.38 -3.38 2.93
N GLY A 52 1.01 -4.65 2.97
CA GLY A 52 0.06 -5.27 2.07
C GLY A 52 -1.35 -4.75 2.23
N ILE A 53 -1.82 -4.58 3.47
CA ILE A 53 -3.13 -3.98 3.76
C ILE A 53 -3.18 -2.57 3.15
N MET A 54 -2.16 -1.74 3.39
CA MET A 54 -2.07 -0.41 2.77
C MET A 54 -2.03 -0.48 1.25
N ALA A 55 -1.18 -1.36 0.70
CA ALA A 55 -0.99 -1.51 -0.74
C ALA A 55 -2.28 -1.89 -1.44
N ILE A 56 -3.09 -2.79 -0.87
CA ILE A 56 -4.40 -3.16 -1.43
C ILE A 56 -5.36 -1.96 -1.46
N GLY A 57 -5.37 -1.14 -0.39
CA GLY A 57 -6.14 0.11 -0.37
C GLY A 57 -5.68 1.10 -1.44
N VAL A 58 -4.37 1.25 -1.62
CA VAL A 58 -3.79 2.09 -2.68
C VAL A 58 -4.09 1.53 -4.08
N THR A 59 -4.13 0.20 -4.25
CA THR A 59 -4.42 -0.43 -5.55
C THR A 59 -5.74 0.04 -6.12
N VAL A 60 -6.79 0.13 -5.31
CA VAL A 60 -8.11 0.52 -5.83
C VAL A 60 -8.12 2.00 -6.28
N VAL A 61 -7.36 2.86 -5.60
CA VAL A 61 -7.16 4.27 -5.99
C VAL A 61 -6.36 4.37 -7.30
N ILE A 62 -5.26 3.61 -7.41
CA ILE A 62 -4.42 3.57 -8.62
C ILE A 62 -5.19 3.01 -9.82
N LEU A 63 -6.02 1.99 -9.61
CA LEU A 63 -6.85 1.42 -10.69
C LEU A 63 -7.82 2.45 -11.28
N ALA A 64 -8.27 3.44 -10.51
CA ALA A 64 -9.08 4.55 -10.99
C ALA A 64 -8.28 5.67 -11.68
N GLY A 65 -6.95 5.59 -11.71
CA GLY A 65 -6.08 6.63 -12.25
C GLY A 65 -5.78 7.76 -11.26
N HIS A 66 -5.82 7.49 -9.96
CA HIS A 66 -5.46 8.43 -8.90
C HIS A 66 -4.27 7.93 -8.08
N ILE A 67 -3.63 8.83 -7.32
CA ILE A 67 -2.55 8.48 -6.38
C ILE A 67 -2.89 9.05 -5.01
N ASP A 68 -2.71 8.26 -3.95
CA ASP A 68 -2.88 8.68 -2.56
C ASP A 68 -1.56 8.57 -1.79
N LEU A 69 -0.97 9.71 -1.45
CA LEU A 69 0.23 9.80 -0.61
C LEU A 69 -0.09 9.96 0.88
N SER A 70 -1.33 10.28 1.23
CA SER A 70 -1.73 10.57 2.62
C SER A 70 -1.79 9.33 3.52
N ILE A 71 -1.73 8.13 2.94
CA ILE A 71 -1.83 6.87 3.69
C ILE A 71 -0.73 6.71 4.74
N GLY A 72 0.48 7.21 4.49
CA GLY A 72 1.60 7.11 5.44
C GLY A 72 1.36 7.93 6.71
N SER A 73 0.95 9.19 6.58
CA SER A 73 0.61 10.00 7.75
C SER A 73 -0.70 9.57 8.41
N THR A 74 -1.64 8.99 7.65
CA THR A 74 -2.85 8.37 8.18
C THR A 74 -2.53 7.20 9.11
N VAL A 75 -1.54 6.38 8.75
CA VAL A 75 -1.01 5.33 9.64
C VAL A 75 -0.47 5.91 10.93
N SER A 76 0.35 6.97 10.84
CA SER A 76 0.88 7.64 12.03
C SER A 76 -0.23 8.17 12.94
N LEU A 77 -1.23 8.87 12.37
CA LEU A 77 -2.37 9.41 13.13
C LEU A 77 -3.18 8.29 13.80
N ALA A 78 -3.54 7.26 13.04
CA ALA A 78 -4.27 6.11 13.55
C ALA A 78 -3.51 5.42 14.70
N GLY A 79 -2.19 5.27 14.58
CA GLY A 79 -1.36 4.61 15.58
C GLY A 79 -1.34 5.39 16.89
N VAL A 80 -1.16 6.71 16.85
CA VAL A 80 -1.17 7.54 18.07
C VAL A 80 -2.56 7.60 18.71
N ILE A 81 -3.64 7.56 17.92
CA ILE A 81 -5.01 7.44 18.46
C ILE A 81 -5.17 6.13 19.21
N VAL A 82 -4.82 4.99 18.60
CA VAL A 82 -4.91 3.67 19.24
C VAL A 82 -4.13 3.67 20.56
N MET A 83 -2.87 4.10 20.53
CA MET A 83 -2.02 4.05 21.72
C MET A 83 -2.46 5.02 22.83
N SER A 84 -3.04 6.17 22.49
CA SER A 84 -3.63 7.08 23.47
C SER A 84 -4.77 6.42 24.25
N PHE A 85 -5.68 5.72 23.55
CA PHE A 85 -6.81 5.02 24.16
C PHE A 85 -6.40 3.78 24.96
N VAL A 86 -5.47 2.99 24.42
CA VAL A 86 -4.91 1.82 25.10
C VAL A 86 -4.18 2.23 26.38
N ASN A 87 -3.35 3.28 26.33
CA ASN A 87 -2.50 3.64 27.46
C ASN A 87 -3.24 4.42 28.54
N ASN A 88 -3.97 5.47 28.15
CA ASN A 88 -4.55 6.44 29.08
C ASN A 88 -5.92 6.01 29.61
N TYR A 89 -6.70 5.31 28.79
CA TYR A 89 -8.09 4.97 29.09
C TYR A 89 -8.35 3.48 29.25
N LYS A 90 -7.39 2.61 28.88
CA LYS A 90 -7.55 1.14 28.84
C LYS A 90 -8.73 0.68 27.96
N MET A 91 -9.00 1.43 26.90
CA MET A 91 -10.15 1.22 25.99
C MET A 91 -9.70 0.83 24.58
N ASP A 92 -9.22 -0.41 24.43
CA ASP A 92 -8.68 -0.94 23.17
C ASP A 92 -9.65 -0.77 21.99
N TRP A 93 -10.88 -1.27 22.13
CA TRP A 93 -11.89 -1.26 21.07
C TRP A 93 -12.20 0.16 20.60
N THR A 94 -12.36 1.09 21.54
CA THR A 94 -12.63 2.49 21.25
C THR A 94 -11.46 3.13 20.49
N GLY A 95 -10.22 2.88 20.92
CA GLY A 95 -9.03 3.35 20.22
C GLY A 95 -8.96 2.85 18.78
N MET A 96 -9.23 1.55 18.57
CA MET A 96 -9.22 0.94 17.23
C MET A 96 -10.32 1.48 16.33
N ILE A 97 -11.55 1.60 16.83
CA ILE A 97 -12.68 2.12 16.06
C ILE A 97 -12.44 3.58 15.68
N LEU A 98 -12.02 4.43 16.63
CA LEU A 98 -11.74 5.84 16.37
C LEU A 98 -10.58 6.03 15.39
N ALA A 99 -9.55 5.20 15.46
CA ALA A 99 -8.45 5.21 14.52
C ALA A 99 -8.93 4.85 13.09
N ILE A 100 -9.79 3.84 12.97
CA ILE A 100 -10.39 3.45 11.68
C ILE A 100 -11.24 4.59 11.11
N LEU A 101 -12.10 5.19 11.94
CA LEU A 101 -12.93 6.33 11.55
C LEU A 101 -12.09 7.55 11.16
N ALA A 102 -11.00 7.84 11.86
CA ALA A 102 -10.08 8.92 11.51
C ALA A 102 -9.45 8.68 10.13
N GLY A 103 -9.00 7.46 9.84
CA GLY A 103 -8.49 7.12 8.50
C GLY A 103 -9.55 7.23 7.41
N GLY A 104 -10.77 6.74 7.68
CA GLY A 104 -11.91 6.90 6.77
C GLY A 104 -12.26 8.36 6.52
N LEU A 105 -12.15 9.23 7.54
CA LEU A 105 -12.38 10.67 7.42
C LEU A 105 -11.30 11.35 6.56
N VAL A 106 -10.02 11.02 6.75
CA VAL A 106 -8.94 11.53 5.88
C VAL A 106 -9.21 11.14 4.42
N GLY A 107 -9.56 9.88 4.19
CA GLY A 107 -9.95 9.36 2.87
C GLY A 107 -11.18 10.08 2.31
N LEU A 108 -12.20 10.34 3.13
CA LEU A 108 -13.40 11.07 2.74
C LEU A 108 -13.07 12.49 2.29
N VAL A 109 -12.26 13.22 3.06
CA VAL A 109 -11.87 14.60 2.74
C VAL A 109 -11.08 14.65 1.43
N ASN A 110 -10.07 13.80 1.27
CA ASN A 110 -9.32 13.69 0.01
C ASN A 110 -10.23 13.38 -1.17
N GLY A 111 -11.04 12.33 -1.00
CA GLY A 111 -11.97 11.86 -2.02
C GLY A 111 -13.00 12.89 -2.42
N LEU A 112 -13.51 13.69 -1.49
CA LEU A 112 -14.46 14.77 -1.76
C LEU A 112 -13.79 15.93 -2.50
N ILE A 113 -12.63 16.39 -2.05
CA ILE A 113 -11.90 17.50 -2.70
C ILE A 113 -11.61 17.12 -4.16
N ILE A 114 -11.06 15.92 -4.39
CA ILE A 114 -10.71 15.43 -5.74
C ILE A 114 -11.98 15.25 -6.58
N ALA A 115 -13.06 14.70 -6.01
CA ALA A 115 -14.33 14.52 -6.71
C ALA A 115 -14.98 15.85 -7.12
N VAL A 116 -14.97 16.86 -6.25
CA VAL A 116 -15.60 18.17 -6.51
C VAL A 116 -14.93 18.87 -7.68
N ILE A 117 -13.61 18.88 -7.71
CA ILE A 117 -12.84 19.54 -8.79
C ILE A 117 -12.77 18.70 -10.08
N ASN A 118 -13.31 17.48 -10.09
CA ASN A 118 -13.10 16.47 -11.15
C ASN A 118 -11.61 16.24 -11.44
N GLY A 119 -10.83 16.13 -10.37
CA GLY A 119 -9.37 16.04 -10.44
C GLY A 119 -8.90 14.80 -11.19
N ARG A 120 -7.74 14.88 -11.81
CA ARG A 120 -7.05 13.76 -12.45
C ARG A 120 -5.90 13.27 -11.57
N THR A 121 -5.05 12.41 -12.12
CA THR A 121 -3.91 11.82 -11.43
C THR A 121 -3.00 12.87 -10.78
N CYS A 122 -2.56 13.89 -11.53
CA CYS A 122 -1.68 14.94 -11.01
C CYS A 122 -2.34 15.74 -9.87
N ASP A 123 -3.64 16.01 -9.98
CA ASP A 123 -4.38 16.76 -8.96
C ASP A 123 -4.48 15.94 -7.67
N SER A 124 -4.83 14.65 -7.77
CA SER A 124 -4.89 13.74 -6.62
C SER A 124 -3.55 13.57 -5.92
N PHE A 125 -2.44 13.54 -6.68
CA PHE A 125 -1.09 13.48 -6.13
C PHE A 125 -0.78 14.70 -5.26
N ILE A 126 -1.02 15.92 -5.76
CA ILE A 126 -0.72 17.16 -5.02
C ILE A 126 -1.63 17.32 -3.81
N ILE A 127 -2.94 17.03 -3.97
CA ILE A 127 -3.92 17.12 -2.88
C ILE A 127 -3.53 16.18 -1.74
N THR A 128 -3.22 14.92 -2.07
CA THR A 128 -2.90 13.92 -1.04
C THR A 128 -1.52 14.13 -0.43
N PHE A 129 -0.56 14.71 -1.17
CA PHE A 129 0.71 15.17 -0.62
C PHE A 129 0.53 16.32 0.40
N GLY A 130 -0.33 17.28 0.07
CA GLY A 130 -0.71 18.35 1.01
C GLY A 130 -1.41 17.80 2.25
N MET A 131 -2.38 16.89 2.05
CA MET A 131 -3.06 16.19 3.14
C MET A 131 -2.09 15.37 3.99
N GLN A 132 -1.09 14.72 3.36
CA GLN A 132 -0.08 13.96 4.07
C GLN A 132 0.63 14.85 5.11
N THR A 133 1.01 16.06 4.71
CA THR A 133 1.66 17.05 5.58
C THR A 133 0.73 17.50 6.70
N ALA A 134 -0.53 17.83 6.39
CA ALA A 134 -1.50 18.27 7.39
C ALA A 134 -1.81 17.18 8.43
N VAL A 135 -2.08 15.95 7.99
CA VAL A 135 -2.36 14.81 8.87
C VAL A 135 -1.15 14.44 9.72
N ALA A 136 0.07 14.54 9.17
CA ALA A 136 1.29 14.34 9.95
C ALA A 136 1.43 15.39 11.06
N ALA A 137 1.11 16.66 10.78
CA ALA A 137 1.09 17.72 11.78
C ALA A 137 0.02 17.46 12.87
N VAL A 138 -1.17 17.01 12.49
CA VAL A 138 -2.22 16.63 13.45
C VAL A 138 -1.74 15.49 14.36
N ALA A 139 -1.09 14.46 13.80
CA ALA A 139 -0.52 13.37 14.59
C ALA A 139 0.55 13.86 15.58
N LEU A 140 1.41 14.79 15.16
CA LEU A 140 2.42 15.42 16.02
C LEU A 140 1.78 16.24 17.14
N ILE A 141 0.80 17.09 16.83
CA ILE A 141 0.09 17.91 17.83
C ILE A 141 -0.63 17.02 18.84
N TYR A 142 -1.37 16.02 18.36
CA TYR A 142 -2.13 15.09 19.20
C TYR A 142 -1.22 14.28 20.14
N SER A 143 -0.05 13.85 19.64
CA SER A 143 0.92 13.09 20.45
C SER A 143 1.86 13.95 21.28
N GLY A 144 1.83 15.28 21.12
CA GLY A 144 2.88 16.17 21.64
C GLY A 144 4.28 15.84 21.11
N GLY A 145 4.37 15.22 19.93
CA GLY A 145 5.62 14.75 19.33
C GLY A 145 6.23 13.51 19.98
N LYS A 146 5.54 12.88 20.94
CA LYS A 146 6.11 11.80 21.77
C LYS A 146 5.91 10.41 21.14
N TYR A 147 6.88 9.54 21.41
CA TYR A 147 6.74 8.10 21.23
C TYR A 147 5.85 7.53 22.34
N MET A 148 4.87 6.69 21.98
CA MET A 148 3.93 6.07 22.92
C MET A 148 4.15 4.55 22.95
N SER A 149 4.81 4.07 24.00
CA SER A 149 4.94 2.63 24.27
C SER A 149 3.65 2.08 24.86
N GLY A 150 3.27 0.86 24.47
CA GLY A 150 2.10 0.17 25.01
C GLY A 150 2.34 -0.45 26.36
N THR A 151 1.35 -0.38 27.25
CA THR A 151 1.42 -0.99 28.59
C THR A 151 1.33 -2.53 28.58
N GLY A 152 1.12 -3.13 27.40
CA GLY A 152 0.94 -4.57 27.23
C GLY A 152 -0.44 -5.06 27.68
N GLY A 153 -1.01 -6.03 26.96
CA GLY A 153 -2.29 -6.65 27.27
C GLY A 153 -3.46 -6.17 26.41
N GLY A 154 -4.66 -6.70 26.68
CA GLY A 154 -5.88 -6.36 25.97
C GLY A 154 -6.00 -6.97 24.56
N VAL A 155 -7.16 -6.76 23.93
CA VAL A 155 -7.48 -7.27 22.59
C VAL A 155 -6.55 -6.67 21.54
N HIS A 156 -6.16 -5.39 21.70
CA HIS A 156 -5.23 -4.73 20.78
C HIS A 156 -3.94 -5.54 20.66
N SER A 157 -3.33 -5.96 21.77
CA SER A 157 -2.05 -6.68 21.77
C SER A 157 -2.07 -8.05 21.08
N LEU A 158 -3.26 -8.62 20.85
CA LEU A 158 -3.42 -9.91 20.17
C LEU A 158 -3.29 -9.76 18.65
N LEU A 159 -3.73 -8.62 18.09
CA LEU A 159 -3.81 -8.38 16.64
C LEU A 159 -2.46 -8.43 15.91
N GLY A 160 -1.38 -8.09 16.61
CA GLY A 160 -0.01 -8.07 16.11
C GLY A 160 0.78 -9.35 16.34
N LYS A 161 0.21 -10.35 17.04
CA LYS A 161 0.90 -11.59 17.45
C LYS A 161 0.63 -12.75 16.48
N GLY A 162 1.58 -13.69 16.44
CA GLY A 162 1.47 -14.92 15.65
C GLY A 162 1.17 -14.64 14.17
N TYR A 163 0.28 -15.45 13.59
CA TYR A 163 -0.11 -15.34 12.18
C TYR A 163 -1.26 -14.35 11.92
N LEU A 164 -1.79 -13.70 12.96
CA LEU A 164 -2.99 -12.88 12.86
C LEU A 164 -2.84 -11.68 11.89
N PRO A 165 -1.71 -10.94 11.85
CA PRO A 165 -1.48 -9.91 10.83
C PRO A 165 -1.62 -10.44 9.39
N ILE A 166 -1.14 -11.67 9.15
CA ILE A 166 -1.14 -12.30 7.82
C ILE A 166 -2.57 -12.66 7.44
N PHE A 167 -3.37 -13.18 8.38
CA PHE A 167 -4.78 -13.46 8.14
C PHE A 167 -5.60 -12.20 7.86
N PHE A 168 -5.35 -11.09 8.56
CA PHE A 168 -5.98 -9.81 8.23
C PHE A 168 -5.62 -9.35 6.82
N PHE A 169 -4.34 -9.41 6.45
CA PHE A 169 -3.90 -9.08 5.10
C PHE A 169 -4.60 -9.93 4.04
N LEU A 170 -4.60 -11.25 4.21
CA LEU A 170 -5.27 -12.17 3.28
C LEU A 170 -6.79 -11.96 3.23
N PHE A 171 -7.42 -11.71 4.37
CA PHE A 171 -8.85 -11.41 4.45
C PHE A 171 -9.20 -10.19 3.60
N PHE A 172 -8.53 -9.06 3.80
CA PHE A 172 -8.79 -7.87 3.00
C PHE A 172 -8.39 -8.03 1.53
N ALA A 173 -7.31 -8.79 1.25
CA ALA A 173 -6.92 -9.12 -0.11
C ALA A 173 -8.02 -9.88 -0.83
N VAL A 174 -8.59 -10.91 -0.20
CA VAL A 174 -9.69 -11.70 -0.77
C VAL A 174 -10.93 -10.84 -0.94
N VAL A 175 -11.33 -10.08 0.08
CA VAL A 175 -12.52 -9.22 0.02
C VAL A 175 -12.42 -8.23 -1.13
N LEU A 176 -11.33 -7.45 -1.21
CA LEU A 176 -11.18 -6.46 -2.27
C LEU A 176 -10.90 -7.11 -3.64
N PHE A 177 -10.27 -8.29 -3.68
CA PHE A 177 -10.18 -9.05 -4.93
C PHE A 177 -11.56 -9.42 -5.47
N LEU A 178 -12.44 -9.96 -4.62
CA LEU A 178 -13.79 -10.34 -5.01
C LEU A 178 -14.61 -9.13 -5.45
N VAL A 179 -14.54 -8.02 -4.70
CA VAL A 179 -15.20 -6.76 -5.06
C VAL A 179 -14.70 -6.27 -6.43
N MET A 180 -13.39 -6.19 -6.62
CA MET A 180 -12.81 -5.66 -7.85
C MET A 180 -13.01 -6.56 -9.06
N ARG A 181 -13.07 -7.88 -8.88
CA ARG A 181 -13.20 -8.85 -9.98
C ARG A 181 -14.64 -9.12 -10.38
N TYR A 182 -15.55 -9.23 -9.43
CA TYR A 182 -16.88 -9.80 -9.67
C TYR A 182 -18.04 -8.82 -9.49
N THR A 183 -17.83 -7.62 -8.95
CA THR A 183 -18.91 -6.65 -8.72
C THR A 183 -18.96 -5.54 -9.78
N PRO A 184 -20.12 -4.88 -9.97
CA PRO A 184 -20.22 -3.67 -10.80
C PRO A 184 -19.26 -2.57 -10.35
N PHE A 185 -19.03 -2.43 -9.03
CA PHE A 185 -18.11 -1.45 -8.48
C PHE A 185 -16.70 -1.59 -9.09
N GLY A 186 -16.16 -2.81 -9.09
CA GLY A 186 -14.88 -3.11 -9.71
C GLY A 186 -14.84 -2.75 -11.19
N ARG A 187 -15.83 -3.22 -11.98
CA ARG A 187 -15.91 -2.93 -13.42
C ARG A 187 -15.92 -1.43 -13.71
N THR A 188 -16.66 -0.65 -12.92
CA THR A 188 -16.72 0.80 -13.06
C THR A 188 -15.40 1.47 -12.72
N VAL A 189 -14.69 1.01 -11.69
CA VAL A 189 -13.35 1.53 -11.33
C VAL A 189 -12.35 1.29 -12.46
N TYR A 190 -12.30 0.07 -13.02
CA TYR A 190 -11.44 -0.24 -14.17
C TYR A 190 -11.80 0.60 -15.40
N PHE A 191 -13.09 0.81 -15.68
CA PHE A 191 -13.55 1.62 -16.81
C PHE A 191 -13.17 3.11 -16.65
N MET A 192 -13.38 3.65 -15.45
CA MET A 192 -13.01 5.03 -15.10
C MET A 192 -11.50 5.27 -15.23
N GLY A 193 -10.67 4.32 -14.79
CA GLY A 193 -9.22 4.41 -14.94
C GLY A 193 -8.73 4.24 -16.37
N ALA A 194 -9.42 3.44 -17.19
CA ALA A 194 -9.07 3.27 -18.59
C ALA A 194 -9.42 4.52 -19.43
N ASN A 195 -10.59 5.11 -19.21
CA ASN A 195 -11.01 6.33 -19.89
C ASN A 195 -12.09 7.08 -19.09
N THR A 196 -11.66 8.03 -18.26
CA THR A 196 -12.55 8.84 -17.41
C THR A 196 -13.56 9.65 -18.21
N LYS A 197 -13.20 10.14 -19.41
CA LYS A 197 -14.11 10.92 -20.27
C LYS A 197 -15.24 10.03 -20.79
N ALA A 198 -14.92 8.84 -21.30
CA ALA A 198 -15.90 7.88 -21.79
C ALA A 198 -16.81 7.38 -20.65
N ALA A 199 -16.24 7.11 -19.48
CA ALA A 199 -17.01 6.73 -18.29
C ALA A 199 -18.02 7.81 -17.90
N LYS A 200 -17.61 9.09 -17.90
CA LYS A 200 -18.51 10.22 -17.62
C LYS A 200 -19.62 10.37 -18.68
N MET A 201 -19.30 10.21 -19.96
CA MET A 201 -20.31 10.22 -21.03
C MET A 201 -21.29 9.04 -20.95
N SER A 202 -20.86 7.93 -20.35
CA SER A 202 -21.69 6.74 -20.12
C SER A 202 -22.53 6.81 -18.84
N GLY A 203 -22.63 7.98 -18.20
CA GLY A 203 -23.45 8.20 -17.01
C GLY A 203 -22.84 7.71 -15.69
N VAL A 204 -21.56 7.33 -15.66
CA VAL A 204 -20.90 6.93 -14.41
C VAL A 204 -20.76 8.12 -13.46
N ASN A 205 -21.19 7.95 -12.21
CA ASN A 205 -20.99 8.95 -11.16
C ASN A 205 -19.54 8.93 -10.64
N ILE A 206 -18.62 9.51 -11.43
CA ILE A 206 -17.19 9.60 -11.12
C ILE A 206 -16.95 10.10 -9.69
N LYS A 207 -17.71 11.11 -9.25
CA LYS A 207 -17.56 11.72 -7.92
C LYS A 207 -17.74 10.71 -6.80
N PHE A 208 -18.82 9.94 -6.86
CA PHE A 208 -19.11 8.91 -5.86
C PHE A 208 -18.00 7.85 -5.80
N TYR A 209 -17.59 7.32 -6.95
CA TYR A 209 -16.55 6.29 -7.01
C TYR A 209 -15.21 6.81 -6.51
N THR A 210 -14.77 7.99 -6.96
CA THR A 210 -13.53 8.61 -6.47
C THR A 210 -13.58 8.76 -4.95
N THR A 211 -14.66 9.31 -4.38
CA THR A 211 -14.77 9.46 -2.92
C THR A 211 -14.68 8.12 -2.18
N MET A 212 -15.42 7.11 -2.62
CA MET A 212 -15.40 5.79 -1.97
C MET A 212 -14.02 5.12 -2.03
N LEU A 213 -13.27 5.28 -3.12
CA LEU A 213 -11.93 4.71 -3.26
C LEU A 213 -10.95 5.28 -2.23
N PHE A 214 -10.97 6.59 -2.00
CA PHE A 214 -10.12 7.22 -0.99
C PHE A 214 -10.56 6.86 0.43
N VAL A 215 -11.87 6.72 0.69
CA VAL A 215 -12.36 6.21 1.99
C VAL A 215 -11.85 4.78 2.25
N ILE A 216 -11.93 3.90 1.25
CA ILE A 216 -11.40 2.53 1.34
C ILE A 216 -9.89 2.59 1.64
N ALA A 217 -9.11 3.40 0.90
CA ALA A 217 -7.67 3.54 1.14
C ALA A 217 -7.36 4.02 2.58
N GLY A 218 -8.10 5.02 3.08
CA GLY A 218 -7.96 5.54 4.43
C GLY A 218 -8.30 4.51 5.53
N VAL A 219 -9.36 3.73 5.34
CA VAL A 219 -9.75 2.63 6.25
C VAL A 219 -8.71 1.50 6.24
N MET A 220 -8.16 1.17 5.08
CA MET A 220 -7.09 0.18 4.96
C MET A 220 -5.81 0.67 5.65
N ALA A 221 -5.45 1.94 5.48
CA ALA A 221 -4.28 2.54 6.13
C ALA A 221 -4.39 2.55 7.66
N SER A 222 -5.54 2.95 8.20
CA SER A 222 -5.77 2.94 9.65
C SER A 222 -5.84 1.52 10.22
N THR A 223 -6.44 0.56 9.50
CA THR A 223 -6.44 -0.86 9.90
C THR A 223 -5.03 -1.45 9.92
N ALA A 224 -4.20 -1.12 8.92
CA ALA A 224 -2.80 -1.49 8.92
C ALA A 224 -2.05 -0.91 10.14
N SER A 225 -2.40 0.31 10.55
CA SER A 225 -1.83 0.94 11.74
C SER A 225 -2.24 0.28 13.06
N VAL A 226 -3.49 -0.18 13.19
CA VAL A 226 -3.94 -0.97 14.35
C VAL A 226 -3.06 -2.22 14.50
N ILE A 227 -2.83 -2.93 13.40
CA ILE A 227 -1.99 -4.14 13.39
C ILE A 227 -0.52 -3.79 13.65
N LEU A 228 -0.02 -2.72 13.04
CA LEU A 228 1.36 -2.25 13.22
C LEU A 228 1.64 -1.89 14.68
N SER A 229 0.79 -1.03 15.27
CA SER A 229 0.93 -0.57 16.66
C SER A 229 0.81 -1.72 17.66
N SER A 230 -0.01 -2.72 17.36
CA SER A 230 -0.08 -3.97 18.13
C SER A 230 1.20 -4.79 18.01
N ARG A 231 1.73 -4.96 16.78
CA ARG A 231 2.93 -5.76 16.52
C ARG A 231 4.16 -5.19 17.22
N VAL A 232 4.35 -3.88 17.14
CA VAL A 232 5.49 -3.19 17.78
C VAL A 232 5.18 -2.76 19.21
N ASN A 233 3.95 -2.99 19.69
CA ASN A 233 3.42 -2.55 20.97
C ASN A 233 3.73 -1.07 21.26
N ALA A 234 3.62 -0.22 20.25
CA ALA A 234 3.93 1.20 20.34
C ALA A 234 3.43 1.98 19.10
N ALA A 235 3.39 3.30 19.20
CA ALA A 235 3.22 4.17 18.05
C ALA A 235 4.00 5.48 18.21
N SER A 236 4.39 6.07 17.09
CA SER A 236 4.96 7.40 16.99
C SER A 236 4.22 8.22 15.93
N PRO A 237 4.22 9.55 16.02
CA PRO A 237 3.61 10.41 14.99
C PRO A 237 4.32 10.33 13.63
N THR A 238 5.41 9.57 13.52
CA THR A 238 6.18 9.34 12.29
C THR A 238 6.19 7.88 11.86
N SER A 239 5.41 7.00 12.50
CA SER A 239 5.46 5.55 12.29
C SER A 239 5.15 5.12 10.85
N GLY A 240 4.30 5.85 10.14
CA GLY A 240 3.97 5.57 8.74
C GLY A 240 4.77 6.36 7.71
N LYS A 241 5.79 7.12 8.11
CA LYS A 241 6.59 7.93 7.17
C LYS A 241 7.29 7.03 6.15
N GLY A 242 7.02 7.25 4.85
CA GLY A 242 7.60 6.49 3.75
C GLY A 242 6.85 5.21 3.41
N TYR A 243 5.87 4.80 4.22
CA TYR A 243 5.04 3.62 3.92
C TYR A 243 4.15 3.83 2.70
N GLU A 244 3.82 5.09 2.38
CA GLU A 244 3.15 5.46 1.14
C GLU A 244 3.96 5.05 -0.09
N LEU A 245 5.28 5.24 -0.07
CA LEU A 245 6.17 4.87 -1.17
C LEU A 245 6.37 3.36 -1.24
N ASP A 246 6.50 2.68 -0.09
CA ASP A 246 6.59 1.22 -0.06
C ASP A 246 5.32 0.55 -0.62
N ALA A 247 4.14 1.09 -0.27
CA ALA A 247 2.86 0.61 -0.77
C ALA A 247 2.73 0.83 -2.29
N ILE A 248 3.04 2.03 -2.79
CA ILE A 248 3.04 2.31 -4.23
C ILE A 248 4.05 1.41 -4.95
N ALA A 249 5.26 1.25 -4.41
CA ALA A 249 6.27 0.35 -4.97
C ALA A 249 5.71 -1.07 -5.12
N ALA A 250 5.07 -1.61 -4.08
CA ALA A 250 4.48 -2.94 -4.13
C ALA A 250 3.38 -3.05 -5.20
N VAL A 251 2.53 -2.03 -5.35
CA VAL A 251 1.45 -2.02 -6.35
C VAL A 251 2.00 -1.96 -7.79
N VAL A 252 2.97 -1.09 -8.03
CA VAL A 252 3.58 -0.88 -9.35
C VAL A 252 4.49 -2.05 -9.73
N VAL A 253 5.33 -2.52 -8.81
CA VAL A 253 6.12 -3.76 -8.99
C VAL A 253 5.17 -4.92 -9.26
N GLY A 254 4.05 -5.04 -8.54
CA GLY A 254 3.00 -6.04 -8.86
C GLY A 254 2.46 -5.98 -10.30
N GLY A 255 2.65 -4.88 -11.02
CA GLY A 255 2.22 -4.69 -12.40
C GLY A 255 0.83 -4.08 -12.53
N THR A 256 0.44 -3.25 -11.55
CA THR A 256 -0.69 -2.33 -11.67
C THR A 256 -0.20 -1.00 -12.23
N SER A 257 -0.86 -0.55 -13.30
CA SER A 257 -0.46 0.62 -14.07
C SER A 257 -0.76 1.91 -13.31
N LEU A 258 0.22 2.81 -13.19
CA LEU A 258 -0.01 4.13 -12.56
C LEU A 258 -0.99 5.02 -13.33
N THR A 259 -1.18 4.73 -14.61
CA THR A 259 -2.16 5.43 -15.46
C THR A 259 -3.60 4.95 -15.27
N GLY A 260 -3.82 3.90 -14.48
CA GLY A 260 -5.14 3.34 -14.21
C GLY A 260 -5.61 2.28 -15.21
N GLY A 261 -6.75 1.64 -14.91
CA GLY A 261 -7.46 0.72 -15.79
C GLY A 261 -6.81 -0.66 -16.02
N LYS A 262 -5.59 -0.91 -15.53
CA LYS A 262 -4.89 -2.19 -15.67
C LYS A 262 -4.19 -2.58 -14.36
N GLY A 263 -4.33 -3.83 -13.94
CA GLY A 263 -3.74 -4.34 -12.70
C GLY A 263 -4.75 -5.11 -11.88
N GLY A 264 -4.50 -5.22 -10.58
CA GLY A 264 -5.44 -5.85 -9.66
C GLY A 264 -4.84 -6.27 -8.33
N ILE A 265 -5.71 -6.68 -7.40
CA ILE A 265 -5.32 -7.03 -6.04
C ILE A 265 -4.34 -8.21 -6.00
N PHE A 266 -4.56 -9.25 -6.81
CA PHE A 266 -3.66 -10.41 -6.87
C PHE A 266 -2.22 -10.02 -7.24
N LYS A 267 -2.08 -9.13 -8.22
CA LYS A 267 -0.79 -8.58 -8.66
C LYS A 267 -0.11 -7.79 -7.55
N THR A 268 -0.87 -6.96 -6.83
CA THR A 268 -0.37 -6.24 -5.65
C THR A 268 0.12 -7.18 -4.57
N VAL A 269 -0.59 -8.27 -4.27
CA VAL A 269 -0.16 -9.26 -3.26
C VAL A 269 1.22 -9.84 -3.63
N LEU A 270 1.45 -10.17 -4.90
CA LEU A 270 2.77 -10.63 -5.35
C LEU A 270 3.84 -9.55 -5.17
N GLY A 271 3.55 -8.31 -5.54
CA GLY A 271 4.47 -7.19 -5.35
C GLY A 271 4.78 -6.90 -3.88
N VAL A 272 3.81 -7.04 -2.98
CA VAL A 272 3.98 -6.89 -1.53
C VAL A 272 4.96 -7.93 -0.98
N VAL A 273 4.83 -9.19 -1.42
CA VAL A 273 5.77 -10.25 -1.01
C VAL A 273 7.19 -9.92 -1.47
N ILE A 274 7.35 -9.37 -2.68
CA ILE A 274 8.66 -8.99 -3.21
C ILE A 274 9.29 -7.86 -2.39
N ILE A 275 8.55 -6.78 -2.16
CA ILE A 275 9.03 -5.65 -1.37
C ILE A 275 9.33 -6.08 0.08
N GLY A 276 8.50 -6.97 0.64
CA GLY A 276 8.70 -7.52 1.97
C GLY A 276 9.95 -8.38 2.10
N VAL A 277 10.18 -9.28 1.15
CA VAL A 277 11.38 -10.13 1.08
C VAL A 277 12.63 -9.26 0.91
N LEU A 278 12.59 -8.25 0.04
CA LEU A 278 13.68 -7.29 -0.15
C LEU A 278 13.99 -6.51 1.14
N GLY A 279 12.97 -5.98 1.79
CA GLY A 279 13.14 -5.25 3.06
C GLY A 279 13.78 -6.12 4.14
N ASN A 280 13.33 -7.37 4.26
CA ASN A 280 13.91 -8.30 5.22
C ASN A 280 15.33 -8.73 4.85
N ALA A 281 15.60 -9.01 3.59
CA ALA A 281 16.94 -9.34 3.11
C ALA A 281 17.97 -8.28 3.52
N LEU A 282 17.64 -7.00 3.29
CA LEU A 282 18.49 -5.88 3.69
C LEU A 282 18.65 -5.81 5.22
N ASN A 283 17.59 -6.09 5.98
CA ASN A 283 17.66 -6.13 7.45
C ASN A 283 18.56 -7.27 7.96
N VAL A 284 18.43 -8.48 7.43
CA VAL A 284 19.25 -9.65 7.82
C VAL A 284 20.71 -9.45 7.43
N MET A 285 20.96 -8.72 6.34
CA MET A 285 22.31 -8.29 5.94
C MET A 285 22.85 -7.10 6.77
N ASN A 286 22.13 -6.67 7.81
CA ASN A 286 22.48 -5.53 8.66
C ASN A 286 22.71 -4.20 7.90
N VAL A 287 22.02 -4.02 6.76
CA VAL A 287 22.04 -2.76 6.03
C VAL A 287 21.25 -1.72 6.83
N THR A 288 21.88 -0.61 7.17
CA THR A 288 21.24 0.47 7.93
C THR A 288 20.10 1.14 7.14
N THR A 289 19.18 1.83 7.82
CA THR A 289 17.95 2.36 7.23
C THR A 289 18.18 3.31 6.05
N TYR A 290 19.20 4.16 6.08
CA TYR A 290 19.40 5.19 5.03
C TYR A 290 19.76 4.59 3.66
N PRO A 291 20.74 3.66 3.53
CA PRO A 291 20.94 2.91 2.29
C PRO A 291 19.68 2.17 1.81
N GLN A 292 18.88 1.60 2.72
CA GLN A 292 17.62 0.95 2.31
C GLN A 292 16.66 1.93 1.62
N MET A 293 16.58 3.18 2.10
CA MET A 293 15.74 4.22 1.48
C MET A 293 16.20 4.54 0.04
N ILE A 294 17.51 4.60 -0.19
CA ILE A 294 18.08 4.81 -1.54
C ILE A 294 17.67 3.65 -2.47
N ILE A 295 17.84 2.41 -2.02
CA ILE A 295 17.49 1.20 -2.79
C ILE A 295 16.00 1.20 -3.13
N ARG A 296 15.12 1.50 -2.16
CA ARG A 296 13.67 1.61 -2.38
C ARG A 296 13.31 2.69 -3.40
N GLY A 297 13.97 3.84 -3.34
CA GLY A 297 13.80 4.90 -4.35
C GLY A 297 14.13 4.43 -5.77
N PHE A 298 15.27 3.74 -5.94
CA PHE A 298 15.64 3.17 -7.24
C PHE A 298 14.66 2.12 -7.73
N ILE A 299 14.14 1.26 -6.84
CA ILE A 299 13.13 0.25 -7.20
C ILE A 299 11.88 0.92 -7.79
N ILE A 300 11.39 2.00 -7.16
CA ILE A 300 10.23 2.73 -7.66
C ILE A 300 10.53 3.33 -9.03
N ILE A 301 11.67 4.01 -9.19
CA ILE A 301 12.06 4.62 -10.47
C ILE A 301 12.10 3.57 -11.58
N ILE A 302 12.76 2.44 -11.34
CA ILE A 302 12.85 1.34 -12.30
C ILE A 302 11.46 0.79 -12.64
N ALA A 303 10.62 0.53 -11.63
CA ALA A 303 9.27 0.00 -11.83
C ALA A 303 8.42 0.94 -12.69
N VAL A 304 8.47 2.25 -12.44
CA VAL A 304 7.74 3.26 -13.23
C VAL A 304 8.28 3.37 -14.66
N VAL A 305 9.60 3.40 -14.84
CA VAL A 305 10.22 3.46 -16.18
C VAL A 305 9.83 2.25 -17.02
N LEU A 306 9.81 1.05 -16.43
CA LEU A 306 9.41 -0.17 -17.10
C LEU A 306 7.91 -0.17 -17.45
N ASP A 307 7.04 0.27 -16.54
CA ASP A 307 5.60 0.39 -16.79
C ASP A 307 5.29 1.36 -17.95
N VAL A 308 5.89 2.55 -17.94
CA VAL A 308 5.68 3.57 -18.98
C VAL A 308 6.26 3.11 -20.32
N SER A 309 7.47 2.57 -20.32
CA SER A 309 8.14 2.09 -21.54
C SER A 309 7.42 0.90 -22.16
N GLY A 310 6.98 -0.05 -21.32
CA GLY A 310 6.21 -1.22 -21.76
C GLY A 310 4.86 -0.84 -22.38
N ASN A 311 4.14 0.11 -21.79
CA ASN A 311 2.88 0.61 -22.35
C ASN A 311 3.09 1.32 -23.69
N LYS A 312 4.18 2.09 -23.87
CA LYS A 312 4.50 2.73 -25.16
C LYS A 312 4.72 1.70 -26.27
N LEU A 313 5.56 0.69 -26.03
CA LEU A 313 5.87 -0.36 -27.00
C LEU A 313 4.61 -1.14 -27.44
N LYS A 314 3.70 -1.42 -26.50
CA LYS A 314 2.44 -2.12 -26.81
C LYS A 314 1.49 -1.27 -27.65
N ASN A 315 1.48 0.05 -27.46
CA ASN A 315 0.66 0.95 -28.27
C ASN A 315 1.29 1.23 -29.65
N SER A 316 2.62 1.19 -29.79
CA SER A 316 3.32 1.39 -31.07
C SER A 316 3.24 0.20 -32.03
N GLY A 317 2.92 -1.01 -31.54
CA GLY A 317 2.72 -2.20 -32.39
C GLY A 317 1.29 -2.39 -32.90
N VAL A 318 0.40 -1.43 -32.65
CA VAL A 318 -1.02 -1.43 -33.08
C VAL A 318 -1.28 -0.39 -34.18
N ASN A 319 -0.23 0.27 -34.69
CA ASN A 319 -0.28 1.14 -35.86
C ASN A 319 0.39 0.47 -37.05
#